data_AF-A0A238UMY4-F1
#
_entry.id   AF-A0A238UMY4-F1
#
_cell.length_a   1.000
_cell.length_b   1.000
_cell.length_c   1.000
_cell.angle_alpha   90.00
_cell.angle_beta   90.00
_cell.angle_gamma   90.00
#
_symmetry.space_group_name_H-M   'P 1'
#
loop_
_entity.id
_entity.type
_entity.pdbx_description
1 polymer ?
#
loop_
_entity_poly.entity_id
_entity_poly.type
_entity_poly.pdbx_seq_one_letter_code
_entity_poly.pdbx_strand_id
1 'polypeptide(L)'
;MSNDNTEPTDGPASLRRAITLTTLLAVGWLAFRWLPLWRVRRWAARWSVRLPDRLLPMHLRVLPPPDREYLGVWAVPPAKARKRLTDYGFRPQIRAYLHAYKRNGAMRFEEGSYAYRPTGIVGQWQLHVRLFPTHTGETAVWCHWERNPTVAPLAHLRQDGYDPKEGKARFMALMDEPLRVADGELAESSRMGDESLS
;
A
#
# COMPACT_ATOMS: atom_id res chain seq x y z
N MET A 1 53.32 -45.47 -1.58
CA MET A 1 51.92 -45.02 -1.74
C MET A 1 51.87 -43.58 -1.26
N SER A 2 51.94 -42.62 -2.19
CA SER A 2 51.86 -41.19 -1.86
C SER A 2 50.42 -40.75 -2.09
N ASN A 3 49.71 -40.38 -1.02
CA ASN A 3 48.40 -39.76 -1.12
C ASN A 3 48.62 -38.26 -1.40
N ASP A 4 48.41 -37.87 -2.65
CA ASP A 4 48.37 -36.48 -3.05
C ASP A 4 47.00 -35.89 -2.70
N ASN A 5 46.90 -35.27 -1.52
CA ASN A 5 45.75 -34.46 -1.13
C ASN A 5 45.87 -33.10 -1.82
N THR A 6 45.38 -33.01 -3.05
CA THR A 6 45.13 -31.72 -3.69
C THR A 6 43.85 -31.12 -3.13
N GLU A 7 43.99 -30.17 -2.20
CA GLU A 7 42.90 -29.27 -1.85
C GLU A 7 42.48 -28.47 -3.09
N PRO A 8 41.17 -28.35 -3.39
CA PRO A 8 40.72 -27.48 -4.47
C PRO A 8 40.96 -26.03 -4.06
N THR A 9 41.97 -25.41 -4.68
CA THR A 9 42.17 -23.96 -4.60
C THR A 9 41.03 -23.27 -5.35
N ASP A 10 40.04 -22.77 -4.62
CA ASP A 10 38.99 -21.89 -5.14
C ASP A 10 39.65 -20.57 -5.60
N GLY A 11 40.18 -20.59 -6.83
CA GLY A 11 41.03 -19.54 -7.38
C GLY A 11 40.33 -18.18 -7.61
N PRO A 12 41.03 -17.19 -8.20
CA PRO A 12 40.56 -15.81 -8.36
C PRO A 12 39.24 -15.63 -9.12
N ALA A 13 38.76 -16.66 -9.82
CA ALA A 13 37.45 -16.69 -10.45
C ALA A 13 36.29 -16.76 -9.43
N SER A 14 36.46 -17.43 -8.29
CA SER A 14 35.44 -17.50 -7.22
C SER A 14 35.25 -16.12 -6.58
N LEU A 15 36.35 -15.42 -6.31
CA LEU A 15 36.36 -14.06 -5.77
C LEU A 15 35.73 -13.04 -6.73
N ARG A 16 36.06 -13.11 -8.03
CA ARG A 16 35.44 -12.25 -9.06
C ARG A 16 33.92 -12.48 -9.16
N ARG A 17 33.46 -13.73 -9.08
CA ARG A 17 32.02 -14.07 -9.07
C ARG A 17 31.33 -13.53 -7.81
N ALA A 18 31.97 -13.66 -6.65
CA ALA A 18 31.43 -13.13 -5.38
C ALA A 18 31.30 -11.60 -5.40
N ILE A 19 32.32 -10.89 -5.90
CA ILE A 19 32.30 -9.43 -6.05
C ILE A 19 31.19 -9.00 -7.02
N THR A 20 31.09 -9.65 -8.18
CA THR A 20 30.03 -9.35 -9.16
C THR A 20 28.64 -9.58 -8.58
N LEU A 21 28.40 -10.71 -7.91
CA LEU A 21 27.11 -11.00 -7.29
C LEU A 21 26.76 -9.97 -6.20
N THR A 22 27.72 -9.64 -5.33
CA THR A 22 27.53 -8.63 -4.28
C THR A 22 27.22 -7.26 -4.87
N THR A 23 27.91 -6.88 -5.94
CA THR A 23 27.67 -5.61 -6.65
C THR A 23 26.29 -5.59 -7.29
N LEU A 24 25.89 -6.66 -7.97
CA LEU A 24 24.55 -6.78 -8.56
C LEU A 24 23.45 -6.74 -7.49
N LEU A 25 23.66 -7.38 -6.35
CA LEU A 25 22.72 -7.33 -5.23
C LEU A 25 22.64 -5.93 -4.63
N ALA A 26 23.76 -5.23 -4.46
CA ALA A 26 23.78 -3.86 -3.94
C ALA A 26 23.10 -2.87 -4.90
N VAL A 27 23.39 -2.96 -6.20
CA VAL A 27 22.73 -2.14 -7.24
C VAL A 27 21.24 -2.47 -7.32
N GLY A 28 20.88 -3.75 -7.29
CA GLY A 28 19.49 -4.22 -7.27
C GLY A 28 18.73 -3.73 -6.03
N TRP A 29 19.35 -3.81 -4.85
CA TRP A 29 18.81 -3.28 -3.59
C TRP A 29 18.61 -1.77 -3.65
N LEU A 30 19.59 -1.04 -4.18
CA LEU A 30 19.49 0.39 -4.36
C LEU A 30 18.32 0.70 -5.30
N ALA A 31 18.30 0.14 -6.51
CA ALA A 31 17.21 0.32 -7.47
C ALA A 31 15.83 -0.02 -6.88
N PHE A 32 15.72 -1.07 -6.08
CA PHE A 32 14.51 -1.45 -5.34
C PHE A 32 14.07 -0.38 -4.34
N ARG A 33 15.01 0.28 -3.67
CA ARG A 33 14.71 1.38 -2.74
C ARG A 33 14.17 2.63 -3.42
N TRP A 34 14.49 2.84 -4.71
CA TRP A 34 13.96 3.93 -5.53
C TRP A 34 12.70 3.55 -6.30
N LEU A 35 12.30 2.27 -6.30
CA LEU A 35 11.06 1.84 -6.95
C LEU A 35 9.85 2.42 -6.21
N PRO A 36 9.01 3.22 -6.90
CA PRO A 36 7.82 3.76 -6.29
C PRO A 36 6.83 2.63 -5.99
N LEU A 37 6.73 2.24 -4.71
CA LEU A 37 5.88 1.13 -4.24
C LEU A 37 4.45 1.20 -4.77
N TRP A 38 3.89 2.41 -4.90
CA TRP A 38 2.56 2.61 -5.46
C TRP A 38 2.44 2.15 -6.93
N ARG A 39 3.50 2.30 -7.76
CA ARG A 39 3.47 1.79 -9.14
C ARG A 39 3.43 0.28 -9.18
N VAL A 40 4.22 -0.37 -8.32
CA VAL A 40 4.27 -1.83 -8.19
C VAL A 40 2.92 -2.35 -7.71
N ARG A 41 2.36 -1.76 -6.65
CA ARG A 41 1.03 -2.11 -6.10
C ARG A 41 -0.08 -1.91 -7.13
N ARG A 42 -0.09 -0.78 -7.83
CA ARG A 42 -1.07 -0.49 -8.89
C ARG A 42 -0.97 -1.48 -10.03
N TRP A 43 0.26 -1.79 -10.47
CA TRP A 43 0.48 -2.79 -11.51
C TRP A 43 -0.02 -4.16 -11.05
N ALA A 44 0.35 -4.61 -9.85
CA ALA A 44 -0.12 -5.87 -9.28
C ALA A 44 -1.65 -5.92 -9.22
N ALA A 45 -2.30 -4.85 -8.72
CA ALA A 45 -3.76 -4.77 -8.66
C ALA A 45 -4.39 -4.89 -10.05
N ARG A 46 -3.85 -4.18 -11.06
CA ARG A 46 -4.33 -4.25 -12.45
C ARG A 46 -4.22 -5.66 -13.04
N TRP A 47 -3.25 -6.44 -12.62
CA TRP A 47 -3.10 -7.84 -13.05
C TRP A 47 -4.01 -8.77 -12.27
N SER A 48 -4.02 -8.65 -10.95
CA SER A 48 -4.85 -9.45 -10.06
C SER A 48 -6.34 -9.38 -10.41
N VAL A 49 -6.90 -8.20 -10.72
CA VAL A 49 -8.33 -8.10 -11.09
C VAL A 49 -8.73 -8.88 -12.34
N ARG A 50 -7.76 -9.31 -13.17
CA ARG A 50 -8.03 -10.13 -14.36
C ARG A 50 -8.06 -11.63 -14.07
N LEU A 51 -7.61 -12.04 -12.89
CA LEU A 51 -7.52 -13.43 -12.50
C LEU A 51 -8.67 -13.77 -11.55
N PRO A 52 -9.26 -14.98 -11.65
CA PRO A 52 -10.25 -15.44 -10.67
C PRO A 52 -9.65 -15.49 -9.26
N ASP A 53 -10.39 -14.97 -8.26
CA ASP A 53 -9.94 -14.88 -6.87
C ASP A 53 -9.52 -16.22 -6.24
N ARG A 54 -10.09 -17.32 -6.72
CA ARG A 54 -9.74 -18.69 -6.30
C ARG A 54 -8.29 -19.07 -6.63
N LEU A 55 -7.67 -18.42 -7.62
CA LEU A 55 -6.29 -18.67 -8.04
C LEU A 55 -5.30 -17.73 -7.36
N LEU A 56 -5.78 -16.67 -6.70
CA LEU A 56 -4.94 -15.66 -6.07
C LEU A 56 -4.74 -15.95 -4.59
N PRO A 57 -3.48 -15.94 -4.10
CA PRO A 57 -3.19 -15.83 -2.69
C PRO A 57 -3.93 -14.65 -2.07
N MET A 58 -4.40 -14.79 -0.83
CA MET A 58 -5.23 -13.78 -0.16
C MET A 58 -4.63 -12.36 -0.20
N HIS A 59 -3.32 -12.23 -0.09
CA HIS A 59 -2.62 -10.93 -0.11
C HIS A 59 -2.53 -10.28 -1.50
N LEU A 60 -2.80 -11.02 -2.58
CA LEU A 60 -2.86 -10.52 -3.96
C LEU A 60 -4.28 -10.28 -4.45
N ARG A 61 -5.30 -10.68 -3.67
CA ARG A 61 -6.70 -10.35 -3.96
C ARG A 61 -6.89 -8.85 -3.87
N VAL A 62 -7.71 -8.33 -4.77
CA VAL A 62 -8.03 -6.91 -4.85
C VAL A 62 -9.39 -6.70 -4.21
N LEU A 63 -9.42 -5.89 -3.16
CA LEU A 63 -10.63 -5.66 -2.37
C LEU A 63 -11.15 -4.24 -2.60
N PRO A 64 -12.47 -4.02 -2.64
CA PRO A 64 -13.01 -2.67 -2.55
C PRO A 64 -12.62 -2.06 -1.18
N PRO A 65 -12.27 -0.75 -1.13
CA PRO A 65 -12.10 -0.08 0.15
C PRO A 65 -13.47 0.04 0.83
N PRO A 66 -13.59 -0.29 2.14
CA PRO A 66 -14.85 -0.12 2.87
C PRO A 66 -15.37 1.33 2.85
N ASP A 67 -16.66 1.50 2.55
CA ASP A 67 -17.34 2.80 2.47
C ASP A 67 -17.16 3.63 3.75
N ARG A 68 -17.22 2.96 4.91
CA ARG A 68 -17.04 3.60 6.24
C ARG A 68 -15.70 4.31 6.42
N GLU A 69 -14.69 3.96 5.62
CA GLU A 69 -13.37 4.61 5.67
C GLU A 69 -13.25 5.85 4.78
N TYR A 70 -14.17 6.05 3.85
CA TYR A 70 -14.14 7.22 3.00
C TYR A 70 -14.24 8.50 3.83
N LEU A 71 -13.37 9.45 3.51
CA LEU A 71 -13.29 10.75 4.17
C LEU A 71 -13.75 11.87 3.24
N GLY A 72 -13.29 11.89 2.00
CA GLY A 72 -13.62 12.95 1.05
C GLY A 72 -12.61 13.08 -0.08
N VAL A 73 -12.68 14.22 -0.77
CA VAL A 73 -11.84 14.53 -1.93
C VAL A 73 -10.87 15.67 -1.60
N TRP A 74 -9.59 15.41 -1.86
CA TRP A 74 -8.56 16.41 -1.93
C TRP A 74 -8.48 16.96 -3.34
N ALA A 75 -8.59 18.28 -3.49
CA ALA A 75 -8.60 19.00 -4.78
C ALA A 75 -7.21 19.07 -5.45
N VAL A 76 -6.51 17.94 -5.52
CA VAL A 76 -5.20 17.78 -6.16
C VAL A 76 -5.06 16.39 -6.78
N PRO A 77 -4.19 16.20 -7.78
CA PRO A 77 -3.93 14.89 -8.35
C PRO A 77 -3.16 13.98 -7.38
N PRO A 78 -3.25 12.63 -7.53
CA PRO A 78 -2.63 11.68 -6.60
C PRO A 78 -1.14 11.88 -6.40
N ALA A 79 -0.40 12.32 -7.42
CA ALA A 79 1.03 12.62 -7.29
C ALA A 79 1.32 13.72 -6.26
N LYS A 80 0.50 14.78 -6.25
CA LYS A 80 0.62 15.88 -5.30
C LYS A 80 0.12 15.47 -3.92
N ALA A 81 -0.98 14.73 -3.82
CA ALA A 81 -1.46 14.16 -2.56
C ALA A 81 -0.41 13.26 -1.88
N ARG A 82 0.26 12.39 -2.63
CA ARG A 82 1.37 11.56 -2.12
C ARG A 82 2.53 12.37 -1.55
N LYS A 83 2.92 13.45 -2.25
CA LYS A 83 3.98 14.35 -1.79
C LYS A 83 3.56 14.98 -0.47
N ARG A 84 2.35 15.53 -0.41
CA ARG A 84 1.79 16.17 0.80
C ARG A 84 1.75 15.22 1.98
N LEU A 85 1.25 13.99 1.82
CA LEU A 85 1.27 12.99 2.89
C LEU A 85 2.70 12.79 3.42
N THR A 86 3.70 12.72 2.53
CA THR A 86 5.11 12.62 2.95
C THR A 86 5.56 13.85 3.74
N ASP A 87 5.16 15.04 3.31
CA ASP A 87 5.47 16.30 3.99
C ASP A 87 4.83 16.35 5.41
N TYR A 88 3.63 15.79 5.61
CA TYR A 88 3.00 15.60 6.94
C TYR A 88 3.56 14.40 7.74
N GLY A 89 4.66 13.78 7.29
CA GLY A 89 5.33 12.70 8.01
C GLY A 89 4.72 11.30 7.81
N PHE A 90 3.79 11.12 6.88
CA PHE A 90 3.34 9.79 6.48
C PHE A 90 4.43 9.06 5.70
N ARG A 91 4.44 7.74 5.80
CA ARG A 91 5.36 6.89 5.05
C ARG A 91 4.59 5.85 4.24
N PRO A 92 5.07 5.45 3.04
CA PRO A 92 4.44 4.38 2.27
C PRO A 92 4.26 3.10 3.11
N GLN A 93 3.06 2.54 3.08
CA GLN A 93 2.69 1.34 3.80
C GLN A 93 2.86 0.12 2.89
N ILE A 94 3.83 -0.73 3.23
CA ILE A 94 4.18 -1.92 2.42
C ILE A 94 3.18 -3.05 2.67
N ARG A 95 2.82 -3.28 3.94
CA ARG A 95 1.92 -4.35 4.38
C ARG A 95 0.47 -3.87 4.35
N ALA A 96 -0.08 -3.75 3.15
CA ALA A 96 -1.49 -3.45 2.93
C ALA A 96 -2.03 -4.30 1.77
N TYR A 97 -3.29 -4.72 1.85
CA TYR A 97 -3.98 -5.37 0.72
C TYR A 97 -4.03 -4.46 -0.51
N LEU A 98 -4.20 -5.06 -1.69
CA LEU A 98 -4.42 -4.31 -2.91
C LEU A 98 -5.87 -3.86 -2.96
N HIS A 99 -6.09 -2.59 -3.33
CA HIS A 99 -7.44 -2.06 -3.43
C HIS A 99 -7.74 -1.47 -4.81
N ALA A 100 -8.95 -1.74 -5.26
CA ALA A 100 -9.56 -1.10 -6.41
C ALA A 100 -11.09 -1.12 -6.23
N TYR A 101 -11.77 -0.17 -6.84
CA TYR A 101 -13.23 -0.16 -6.87
C TYR A 101 -13.73 0.33 -8.22
N LYS A 102 -14.91 -0.13 -8.62
CA LYS A 102 -15.58 0.33 -9.83
C LYS A 102 -16.49 1.50 -9.49
N ARG A 103 -16.37 2.60 -10.22
CA ARG A 103 -17.28 3.76 -10.11
C ARG A 103 -17.37 4.47 -11.44
N ASN A 104 -18.58 4.91 -11.80
CA ASN A 104 -18.89 5.53 -13.09
C ASN A 104 -18.40 4.65 -14.27
N GLY A 105 -18.67 3.34 -14.18
CA GLY A 105 -18.27 2.36 -15.21
C GLY A 105 -16.77 2.04 -15.27
N ALA A 106 -15.91 2.75 -14.55
CA ALA A 106 -14.46 2.60 -14.63
C ALA A 106 -13.86 2.04 -13.34
N MET A 107 -12.87 1.14 -13.47
CA MET A 107 -12.08 0.67 -12.35
C MET A 107 -11.08 1.74 -11.91
N ARG A 108 -11.07 2.06 -10.61
CA ARG A 108 -10.12 2.96 -9.96
C ARG A 108 -9.20 2.13 -9.09
N PHE A 109 -7.91 2.21 -9.35
CA PHE A 109 -6.89 1.49 -8.59
C PHE A 109 -6.28 2.42 -7.55
N GLU A 110 -5.86 1.84 -6.42
CA GLU A 110 -5.11 2.57 -5.41
C GLU A 110 -3.84 3.20 -6.03
N GLU A 111 -3.68 4.50 -5.82
CA GLU A 111 -2.54 5.30 -6.25
C GLU A 111 -1.58 5.60 -5.09
N GLY A 112 -1.91 5.22 -3.87
CA GLY A 112 -1.05 5.37 -2.71
C GLY A 112 -1.65 4.74 -1.46
N SER A 113 -0.79 4.12 -0.65
CA SER A 113 -1.11 3.57 0.66
C SER A 113 -0.04 4.03 1.64
N TYR A 114 -0.44 4.76 2.68
CA TYR A 114 0.43 5.54 3.55
C TYR A 114 0.02 5.37 5.00
N ALA A 115 1.00 5.30 5.89
CA ALA A 115 0.78 5.21 7.33
C ALA A 115 1.50 6.33 8.06
N TYR A 116 0.78 6.99 8.96
CA TYR A 116 1.34 7.88 9.97
C TYR A 116 1.38 7.16 11.31
N ARG A 117 2.53 7.25 12.00
CA ARG A 117 2.77 6.59 13.28
C ARG A 117 3.31 7.62 14.27
N PRO A 118 2.48 8.14 15.19
CA PRO A 118 2.89 9.20 16.12
C PRO A 118 4.12 8.82 16.95
N THR A 119 4.21 7.55 17.36
CA THR A 119 5.32 7.02 18.18
C THR A 119 6.38 6.29 17.34
N GLY A 120 6.47 6.60 16.04
CA GLY A 120 7.45 5.99 15.14
C GLY A 120 7.12 4.57 14.69
N ILE A 121 8.09 3.91 14.04
CA ILE A 121 7.89 2.64 13.31
C ILE A 121 7.46 1.49 14.23
N VAL A 122 7.89 1.51 15.49
CA VAL A 122 7.58 0.51 16.52
C VAL A 122 6.33 0.83 17.33
N GLY A 123 5.60 1.89 16.96
CA GLY A 123 4.32 2.22 17.56
C GLY A 123 3.29 1.12 17.38
N GLN A 124 2.44 0.92 18.39
CA GLN A 124 1.38 -0.10 18.37
C GLN A 124 0.26 0.21 17.38
N TRP A 125 0.12 1.48 17.00
CA TRP A 125 -0.98 1.99 16.20
C TRP A 125 -0.49 2.83 15.05
N GLN A 126 -1.34 2.94 14.02
CA GLN A 126 -1.11 3.77 12.87
C GLN A 126 -2.41 4.35 12.32
N LEU A 127 -2.30 5.53 11.72
CA LEU A 127 -3.32 6.10 10.85
C LEU A 127 -3.00 5.66 9.44
N HIS A 128 -3.83 4.78 8.86
CA HIS A 128 -3.69 4.31 7.50
C HIS A 128 -4.53 5.15 6.55
N VAL A 129 -3.94 5.58 5.44
CA VAL A 129 -4.54 6.42 4.41
C VAL A 129 -4.33 5.78 3.05
N ARG A 130 -5.39 5.72 2.26
CA ARG A 130 -5.38 5.25 0.87
C ARG A 130 -5.87 6.35 -0.05
N LEU A 131 -5.21 6.46 -1.20
CA LEU A 131 -5.46 7.47 -2.22
C LEU A 131 -5.95 6.80 -3.49
N PHE A 132 -7.05 7.31 -4.04
CA PHE A 132 -7.58 6.88 -5.33
C PHE A 132 -7.84 8.09 -6.24
N PRO A 133 -7.65 7.96 -7.55
CA PRO A 133 -8.01 9.02 -8.47
C PRO A 133 -9.54 9.11 -8.60
N THR A 134 -10.07 10.33 -8.58
CA THR A 134 -11.46 10.60 -8.96
C THR A 134 -11.61 10.61 -10.49
N HIS A 135 -12.85 10.72 -10.97
CA HIS A 135 -13.13 10.90 -12.40
C HIS A 135 -12.67 12.27 -12.94
N THR A 136 -12.58 13.29 -12.07
CA THR A 136 -12.08 14.64 -12.37
C THR A 136 -10.54 14.74 -12.32
N GLY A 137 -9.84 13.67 -11.94
CA GLY A 137 -8.37 13.67 -11.78
C GLY A 137 -7.88 14.17 -10.41
N GLU A 138 -8.80 14.47 -9.50
CA GLU A 138 -8.53 14.79 -8.09
C GLU A 138 -8.25 13.50 -7.28
N THR A 139 -8.07 13.63 -5.97
CA THR A 139 -7.72 12.49 -5.11
C THR A 139 -8.80 12.26 -4.07
N ALA A 140 -9.46 11.11 -4.14
CA ALA A 140 -10.34 10.63 -3.10
C ALA A 140 -9.52 9.92 -2.01
N VAL A 141 -9.89 10.15 -0.74
CA VAL A 141 -9.15 9.75 0.45
C VAL A 141 -10.01 8.81 1.31
N TRP A 142 -9.43 7.66 1.65
CA TRP A 142 -9.96 6.71 2.63
C TRP A 142 -8.97 6.62 3.78
N CYS A 143 -9.45 6.58 5.01
CA CYS A 143 -8.57 6.40 6.16
C CYS A 143 -9.25 5.71 7.34
N HIS A 144 -8.42 5.10 8.18
CA HIS A 144 -8.82 4.49 9.43
C HIS A 144 -7.65 4.42 10.42
N TRP A 145 -7.97 4.32 11.69
CA TRP A 145 -7.03 4.01 12.75
C TRP A 145 -6.97 2.50 12.95
N GLU A 146 -5.77 1.94 13.06
CA GLU A 146 -5.59 0.50 13.26
C GLU A 146 -4.28 0.14 13.97
N ARG A 147 -4.19 -1.12 14.38
CA ARG A 147 -2.93 -1.72 14.85
C ARG A 147 -1.89 -1.69 13.74
N ASN A 148 -0.66 -1.34 14.12
CA ASN A 148 0.47 -1.36 13.21
C ASN A 148 0.82 -2.82 12.84
N PRO A 149 0.69 -3.24 11.58
CA PRO A 149 0.93 -4.63 11.19
C PRO A 149 2.40 -5.04 11.33
N THR A 150 3.33 -4.09 11.47
CA THR A 150 4.74 -4.39 11.73
C THR A 150 4.96 -4.94 13.14
N VAL A 151 4.20 -4.45 14.13
CA VAL A 151 4.40 -4.78 15.55
C VAL A 151 3.32 -5.73 16.08
N ALA A 152 2.08 -5.60 15.59
CA ALA A 152 0.94 -6.39 16.04
C ALA A 152 0.19 -7.03 14.85
N PRO A 153 0.85 -7.91 14.06
CA PRO A 153 0.26 -8.46 12.83
C PRO A 153 -1.01 -9.27 13.06
N LEU A 154 -1.08 -10.08 14.13
CA LEU A 154 -2.27 -10.87 14.45
C LEU A 154 -3.45 -9.98 14.87
N ALA A 155 -3.19 -8.95 15.67
CA ALA A 155 -4.22 -8.00 16.09
C ALA A 155 -4.75 -7.19 14.90
N HIS A 156 -3.87 -6.77 13.99
CA HIS A 156 -4.24 -6.13 12.72
C HIS A 156 -5.13 -7.03 11.86
N LEU A 157 -4.77 -8.32 11.69
CA LEU A 157 -5.58 -9.27 10.92
C LEU A 157 -6.97 -9.51 11.55
N ARG A 158 -7.07 -9.46 12.89
CA ARG A 158 -8.33 -9.54 13.62
C ARG A 158 -9.12 -8.24 13.65
N GLN A 159 -8.59 -7.16 13.04
CA GLN A 159 -9.16 -5.82 13.09
C GLN A 159 -9.36 -5.30 14.53
N ASP A 160 -8.51 -5.70 15.47
CA ASP A 160 -8.55 -5.23 16.85
C ASP A 160 -8.33 -3.70 16.90
N GLY A 161 -9.28 -2.98 17.50
CA GLY A 161 -9.26 -1.52 17.58
C GLY A 161 -9.27 -0.79 16.24
N TYR A 162 -9.73 -1.46 15.18
CA TYR A 162 -9.92 -0.83 13.87
C TYR A 162 -11.05 0.21 13.94
N ASP A 163 -10.72 1.48 13.71
CA ASP A 163 -11.64 2.60 13.89
C ASP A 163 -11.53 3.64 12.75
N PRO A 164 -12.46 3.61 11.78
CA PRO A 164 -12.53 4.61 10.72
C PRO A 164 -12.88 6.02 11.20
N LYS A 165 -13.69 6.16 12.25
CA LYS A 165 -14.12 7.47 12.75
C LYS A 165 -12.95 8.19 13.41
N GLU A 166 -12.21 7.48 14.26
CA GLU A 166 -10.98 7.98 14.88
C GLU A 166 -9.92 8.27 13.83
N GLY A 167 -9.77 7.40 12.82
CA GLY A 167 -8.84 7.63 11.72
C GLY A 167 -9.12 8.94 10.98
N LYS A 168 -10.39 9.20 10.67
CA LYS A 168 -10.85 10.46 10.05
C LYS A 168 -10.58 11.67 10.92
N ALA A 169 -10.91 11.60 12.21
CA ALA A 169 -10.67 12.69 13.15
C ALA A 169 -9.16 13.03 13.25
N ARG A 170 -8.30 12.01 13.37
CA ARG A 170 -6.84 12.18 13.40
C ARG A 170 -6.29 12.74 12.09
N PHE A 171 -6.80 12.26 10.96
CA PHE A 171 -6.37 12.78 9.66
C PHE A 171 -6.69 14.27 9.54
N MET A 172 -7.93 14.66 9.83
CA MET A 172 -8.34 16.07 9.78
C MET A 172 -7.56 16.95 10.77
N ALA A 173 -7.19 16.42 11.94
CA ALA A 173 -6.38 17.15 12.92
C ALA A 173 -4.91 17.35 12.47
N LEU A 174 -4.40 16.50 11.57
CA LEU A 174 -3.04 16.61 11.03
C LEU A 174 -2.95 17.51 9.78
N MET A 175 -4.05 17.65 9.04
CA MET A 175 -4.07 18.45 7.82
C MET A 175 -4.42 19.90 8.13
N ASP A 176 -3.72 20.84 7.49
CA ASP A 176 -4.03 22.27 7.48
C ASP A 176 -4.82 22.70 6.23
N GLU A 177 -5.08 21.76 5.31
CA GLU A 177 -5.86 21.99 4.10
C GLU A 177 -7.29 21.40 4.19
N PRO A 178 -8.30 22.10 3.67
CA PRO A 178 -9.67 21.57 3.65
C PRO A 178 -9.80 20.41 2.66
N LEU A 179 -10.45 19.34 3.11
CA LEU A 179 -10.99 18.30 2.22
C LEU A 179 -12.45 18.63 1.91
N ARG A 180 -12.85 18.44 0.65
CA ARG A 180 -14.27 18.45 0.31
C ARG A 180 -14.85 17.14 0.80
N VAL A 181 -15.56 17.18 1.91
CA VAL A 181 -16.43 16.07 2.33
C VAL A 181 -17.44 15.92 1.21
N ALA A 182 -17.39 14.79 0.51
CA ALA A 182 -18.16 14.65 -0.70
C ALA A 182 -19.58 14.21 -0.34
N ASP A 183 -20.49 15.18 -0.28
CA ASP A 183 -21.92 14.90 -0.17
C ASP A 183 -22.35 14.15 -1.45
N GLY A 184 -22.82 12.92 -1.29
CA GLY A 184 -23.40 12.10 -2.36
C GLY A 184 -22.47 11.10 -3.07
N GLU A 185 -21.19 11.00 -2.72
CA GLU A 185 -20.26 10.11 -3.44
C GLU A 185 -20.31 8.62 -3.04
N LEU A 186 -20.87 8.30 -1.88
CA LEU A 186 -20.94 6.93 -1.32
C LEU A 186 -22.26 6.20 -1.60
N ALA A 187 -23.32 6.90 -2.01
CA ALA A 187 -24.66 6.30 -2.10
C ALA A 187 -24.80 5.26 -3.23
N GLU A 188 -23.88 5.24 -4.20
CA GLU A 188 -23.91 4.30 -5.34
C GLU A 188 -22.99 3.09 -5.17
N SER A 189 -21.93 3.15 -4.35
CA SER A 189 -21.04 1.98 -4.14
C SER A 189 -21.73 0.88 -3.34
N SER A 190 -22.59 1.25 -2.38
CA SER A 190 -23.31 0.31 -1.53
C SER A 190 -24.41 -0.49 -2.27
N ARG A 191 -24.91 0.00 -3.42
CA ARG A 191 -25.94 -0.73 -4.20
C ARG A 191 -25.38 -1.82 -5.11
N MET A 192 -24.11 -1.71 -5.51
CA MET A 192 -23.50 -2.63 -6.49
C MET A 192 -22.69 -3.77 -5.84
N GLY A 193 -22.37 -3.67 -4.54
CA GLY A 193 -21.68 -4.72 -3.79
C GLY A 193 -22.55 -5.96 -3.52
N ASP A 194 -23.87 -5.80 -3.55
CA ASP A 194 -24.84 -6.90 -3.35
C ASP A 194 -25.08 -7.71 -4.65
N GLU A 195 -24.93 -7.10 -5.83
CA GLU A 195 -25.24 -7.74 -7.11
C GLU A 195 -24.04 -8.47 -7.75
N SER A 196 -22.82 -8.30 -7.24
CA SER A 196 -21.62 -8.94 -7.80
C SER A 196 -21.15 -10.19 -7.04
N LEU A 197 -21.94 -10.65 -6.05
CA LEU A 197 -21.66 -11.84 -5.25
C LEU A 197 -22.74 -12.94 -5.38
N SER A 198 -23.70 -12.79 -6.29
CA SER A 198 -24.65 -13.83 -6.69
C SER A 198 -24.21 -14.58 -7.94
#